data_AF-A0A374VUS1-F1
#
_entry.id   AF-A0A374VUS1-F1
#
_cell.length_a   1.000
_cell.length_b   1.000
_cell.length_c   1.000
_cell.angle_alpha   90.00
_cell.angle_beta   90.00
_cell.angle_gamma   90.00
#
_symmetry.space_group_name_H-M   'P 1'
#
loop_
_entity.id
_entity.type
_entity.pdbx_description
1 polymer ?
#
loop_
_entity_poly.entity_id
_entity_poly.type
_entity_poly.pdbx_seq_one_letter_code
_entity_poly.pdbx_strand_id
1 'polypeptide(L)'
;MREELGVESGKKKIQPYLYAFVGKYDKMSLELLAEGTALSMVSNASWLFVRLRSKISSTTDKKNAHFYYLSRKLKEKFPQDILFLSFDVDTLVILCKNEESKNRIHSHFHSIEEEQSV
;
A
#
# COMPACT_ATOMS: atom_id res chain seq x y z
N MET A 1 -16.38 1.67 10.54
CA MET A 1 -15.80 0.42 11.08
C MET A 1 -16.70 -0.84 11.07
N ARG A 2 -17.85 -0.91 11.78
CA ARG A 2 -18.62 -2.19 11.91
C ARG A 2 -19.28 -2.66 10.60
N GLU A 3 -20.06 -1.83 9.94
CA GLU A 3 -20.65 -2.15 8.63
C GLU A 3 -19.57 -2.48 7.59
N GLU A 4 -18.41 -1.82 7.66
CA GLU A 4 -17.30 -1.97 6.72
C GLU A 4 -16.57 -3.31 6.83
N LEU A 5 -16.60 -3.90 8.01
CA LEU A 5 -16.12 -5.25 8.29
C LEU A 5 -17.18 -6.32 7.94
N GLY A 6 -18.37 -5.91 7.47
CA GLY A 6 -19.52 -6.80 7.27
C GLY A 6 -20.12 -7.29 8.60
N VAL A 7 -19.92 -6.55 9.69
CA VAL A 7 -20.47 -6.91 11.01
C VAL A 7 -21.95 -6.55 11.04
N GLU A 8 -22.81 -7.56 11.13
CA GLU A 8 -24.26 -7.36 11.28
C GLU A 8 -24.60 -6.48 12.49
N SER A 9 -25.61 -5.63 12.33
CA SER A 9 -26.13 -4.79 13.41
C SER A 9 -26.53 -5.65 14.62
N GLY A 10 -26.03 -5.32 15.81
CA GLY A 10 -26.27 -6.05 17.05
C GLY A 10 -25.13 -6.97 17.51
N LYS A 11 -24.14 -7.28 16.67
CA LYS A 11 -22.98 -8.10 17.08
C LYS A 11 -21.95 -7.28 17.86
N LYS A 12 -21.79 -7.60 19.15
CA LYS A 12 -20.80 -6.96 20.02
C LYS A 12 -19.35 -7.34 19.69
N LYS A 13 -19.09 -8.57 19.23
CA LYS A 13 -17.73 -9.10 18.99
C LYS A 13 -17.27 -8.84 17.54
N ILE A 14 -16.39 -7.84 17.37
CA ILE A 14 -15.86 -7.42 16.06
C ILE A 14 -14.59 -8.17 15.62
N GLN A 15 -13.94 -8.85 16.56
CA GLN A 15 -12.63 -9.50 16.39
C GLN A 15 -12.55 -10.47 15.18
N PRO A 16 -13.52 -11.38 14.96
CA PRO A 16 -13.46 -12.32 13.83
C PRO A 16 -13.48 -11.63 12.46
N TYR A 17 -14.23 -10.53 12.36
CA TYR A 17 -14.36 -9.77 11.12
C TYR A 17 -13.09 -8.96 10.83
N LEU A 18 -12.46 -8.41 11.88
CA LEU A 18 -11.12 -7.85 11.81
C LEU A 18 -10.10 -8.88 11.34
N TYR A 19 -10.10 -10.10 11.91
CA TYR A 19 -9.18 -11.17 11.47
C TYR A 19 -9.43 -11.60 10.03
N ALA A 20 -10.68 -11.68 9.57
CA ALA A 20 -11.00 -11.99 8.18
C ALA A 20 -10.53 -10.89 7.21
N PHE A 21 -10.72 -9.62 7.59
CA PHE A 21 -10.26 -8.48 6.82
C PHE A 21 -8.72 -8.44 6.75
N VAL A 22 -8.05 -8.57 7.90
CA VAL A 22 -6.59 -8.71 8.02
C VAL A 22 -6.08 -9.87 7.15
N GLY A 23 -6.73 -11.03 7.24
CA GLY A 23 -6.36 -12.23 6.47
C GLY A 23 -6.58 -12.08 4.96
N LYS A 24 -7.50 -11.22 4.51
CA LYS A 24 -7.66 -10.89 3.09
C LYS A 24 -6.46 -10.10 2.58
N TYR A 25 -6.03 -9.08 3.31
CA TYR A 25 -4.90 -8.24 2.91
C TYR A 25 -3.54 -8.94 3.09
N ASP A 26 -3.38 -9.78 4.11
CA ASP A 26 -2.14 -10.51 4.37
C ASP A 26 -1.78 -11.47 3.23
N LYS A 27 -2.81 -12.01 2.56
CA LYS A 27 -2.70 -12.87 1.37
C LYS A 27 -2.52 -12.10 0.06
N MET A 28 -2.70 -10.78 0.03
CA MET A 28 -2.45 -9.98 -1.17
C MET A 28 -0.95 -9.87 -1.40
N SER A 29 -0.55 -10.06 -2.66
CA SER A 29 0.83 -9.82 -3.08
C SER A 29 1.12 -8.32 -3.14
N LEU A 30 2.40 -7.96 -3.20
CA LEU A 30 2.78 -6.55 -3.35
C LEU A 30 2.23 -5.98 -4.67
N GLU A 31 2.22 -6.78 -5.72
CA GLU A 31 1.77 -6.42 -7.06
C GLU A 31 0.27 -6.08 -7.07
N LEU A 32 -0.56 -6.88 -6.38
CA LEU A 32 -1.99 -6.60 -6.19
C LEU A 32 -2.25 -5.36 -5.31
N LEU A 33 -1.39 -5.09 -4.33
CA LEU A 33 -1.50 -3.89 -3.49
C LEU A 33 -1.01 -2.64 -4.20
N ALA A 34 -0.06 -2.76 -5.13
CA ALA A 34 0.42 -1.66 -5.95
C ALA A 34 -0.56 -1.32 -7.09
N GLU A 35 -1.45 -2.25 -7.45
CA GLU A 35 -2.49 -2.04 -8.46
C GLU A 35 -3.37 -0.83 -8.10
N GLY A 36 -3.59 0.04 -9.09
CA GLY A 36 -4.38 1.25 -8.88
C GLY A 36 -3.66 2.33 -8.07
N THR A 37 -2.35 2.21 -7.85
CA THR A 37 -1.52 3.30 -7.33
C THR A 37 -0.79 4.05 -8.46
N ALA A 38 -0.29 5.24 -8.18
CA ALA A 38 0.54 6.04 -9.08
C ALA A 38 1.82 6.42 -8.34
N LEU A 39 2.97 6.05 -8.90
CA LEU A 39 4.27 6.41 -8.35
C LEU A 39 4.73 7.76 -8.90
N SER A 40 5.33 8.59 -8.05
CA SER A 40 5.96 9.86 -8.42
C SER A 40 7.32 9.99 -7.75
N MET A 41 8.29 10.49 -8.50
CA MET A 41 9.67 10.73 -8.03
C MET A 41 9.93 12.22 -7.85
N VAL A 42 10.79 12.56 -6.90
CA VAL A 42 11.35 13.91 -6.79
C VAL A 42 12.80 13.87 -7.28
N SER A 43 13.12 14.70 -8.27
CA SER A 43 14.49 14.88 -8.76
C SER A 43 15.33 15.51 -7.65
N ASN A 44 16.46 14.88 -7.30
CA ASN A 44 17.40 15.28 -6.24
C ASN A 44 16.98 14.94 -4.80
N ALA A 45 15.98 14.08 -4.62
CA ALA A 45 15.63 13.57 -3.29
C ALA A 45 15.50 12.04 -3.36
N SER A 46 15.88 11.35 -2.28
CA SER A 46 15.68 9.90 -2.12
C SER A 46 14.23 9.55 -1.78
N TRP A 47 13.26 10.36 -2.20
CA TRP A 47 11.85 10.23 -1.83
C TRP A 47 11.03 9.71 -3.01
N LEU A 48 10.13 8.78 -2.71
CA LEU A 48 9.07 8.32 -3.61
C LEU A 48 7.71 8.58 -2.99
N PHE A 49 6.75 8.90 -3.84
CA PHE A 49 5.36 9.13 -3.45
C PHE A 49 4.48 8.14 -4.22
N VAL A 50 3.72 7.33 -3.50
CA VAL A 50 2.75 6.37 -4.04
C VAL A 50 1.36 6.88 -3.70
N ARG A 51 0.59 7.29 -4.71
CA ARG A 51 -0.76 7.83 -4.53
C ARG A 51 -1.82 6.83 -4.98
N LEU A 52 -2.93 6.73 -4.28
CA LEU A 52 -4.06 5.93 -4.76
C LEU A 52 -4.73 6.64 -5.95
N ARG A 53 -4.84 5.97 -7.10
CA ARG A 53 -5.66 6.46 -8.22
C ARG A 53 -7.13 6.36 -7.78
N SER A 54 -7.91 7.41 -8.03
CA SER A 54 -9.26 7.66 -7.46
C SER A 54 -10.32 6.55 -7.64
N LYS A 55 -10.01 5.46 -8.37
CA LYS A 55 -10.91 4.33 -8.60
C LYS A 55 -11.14 3.44 -7.38
N ILE A 56 -10.34 3.56 -6.33
CA ILE A 56 -10.61 2.84 -5.08
C ILE A 56 -11.64 3.65 -4.28
N SER A 57 -12.91 3.46 -4.62
CA SER A 57 -14.10 3.89 -3.87
C SER A 57 -14.10 3.20 -2.50
N SER A 58 -13.28 3.69 -1.58
CA SER A 58 -13.13 3.08 -0.27
C SER A 58 -13.10 4.13 0.85
N THR A 59 -13.66 3.75 1.99
CA THR A 59 -13.66 4.52 3.23
C THR A 59 -12.22 4.75 3.71
N THR A 60 -12.00 5.78 4.54
CA THR A 60 -10.69 6.10 5.12
C THR A 60 -10.03 4.89 5.79
N ASP A 61 -10.79 4.05 6.50
CA ASP A 61 -10.28 2.83 7.15
C ASP A 61 -9.70 1.82 6.12
N LYS A 62 -10.35 1.66 4.96
CA LYS A 62 -9.87 0.77 3.90
C LYS A 62 -8.60 1.31 3.23
N LYS A 63 -8.50 2.62 3.02
CA LYS A 63 -7.28 3.25 2.48
C LYS A 63 -6.11 3.10 3.45
N ASN A 64 -6.35 3.35 4.75
CA ASN A 64 -5.35 3.16 5.80
C ASN A 64 -4.88 1.72 5.88
N ALA A 65 -5.80 0.75 5.84
CA ALA A 65 -5.44 -0.66 5.82
C ALA A 65 -4.61 -1.00 4.57
N HIS A 66 -5.07 -0.58 3.40
CA HIS A 66 -4.36 -0.80 2.14
C HIS A 66 -2.92 -0.29 2.20
N PHE A 67 -2.70 0.96 2.64
CA PHE A 67 -1.34 1.49 2.78
C PHE A 67 -0.53 0.84 3.88
N TYR A 68 -1.15 0.43 5.00
CA TYR A 68 -0.45 -0.34 6.03
C TYR A 68 0.15 -1.63 5.46
N TYR A 69 -0.65 -2.40 4.72
CA TYR A 69 -0.18 -3.65 4.11
C TYR A 69 0.81 -3.41 2.96
N LEU A 70 0.55 -2.41 2.11
CA LEU A 70 1.49 -2.03 1.05
C LEU A 70 2.85 -1.65 1.64
N SER A 71 2.87 -0.80 2.68
CA SER A 71 4.09 -0.41 3.38
C SER A 71 4.83 -1.61 3.97
N ARG A 72 4.10 -2.52 4.61
CA ARG A 72 4.70 -3.74 5.19
C ARG A 72 5.34 -4.61 4.12
N LYS A 73 4.63 -4.90 3.02
CA LYS A 73 5.15 -5.72 1.90
C LYS A 73 6.33 -5.06 1.20
N LEU A 74 6.32 -3.73 1.05
CA LEU A 74 7.47 -2.98 0.53
C LEU A 74 8.69 -3.12 1.43
N LYS A 75 8.52 -3.00 2.76
CA LYS A 75 9.63 -3.16 3.71
C LYS A 75 10.15 -4.60 3.76
N GLU A 76 9.28 -5.60 3.57
CA GLU A 76 9.67 -7.01 3.44
C GLU A 76 10.47 -7.27 2.15
N LYS A 77 10.08 -6.70 1.00
CA LYS A 77 10.76 -6.90 -0.29
C LYS A 77 12.06 -6.08 -0.41
N PHE A 78 12.09 -4.89 0.17
CA PHE A 78 13.18 -3.92 0.03
C PHE A 78 13.75 -3.49 1.40
N PRO A 79 14.17 -4.43 2.27
CA PRO A 79 14.50 -4.13 3.67
C PRO A 79 15.70 -3.18 3.81
N GLN A 80 16.67 -3.28 2.90
CA GLN A 80 17.91 -2.49 2.88
C GLN A 80 17.82 -1.21 2.06
N ASP A 81 16.80 -1.08 1.22
CA ASP A 81 16.62 0.07 0.32
C ASP A 81 15.75 1.17 0.92
N ILE A 82 14.91 0.82 1.90
CA ILE A 82 13.94 1.73 2.53
C ILE A 82 14.44 2.12 3.92
N LEU A 83 14.65 3.42 4.17
CA LEU A 83 14.95 3.95 5.50
C LEU A 83 13.68 4.22 6.30
N PHE A 84 12.63 4.73 5.64
CA PHE A 84 11.41 5.15 6.30
C PHE A 84 10.19 5.05 5.38
N LEU A 85 9.04 4.76 5.98
CA LEU A 85 7.73 4.69 5.34
C LEU A 85 6.71 5.44 6.21
N SER A 86 5.89 6.26 5.59
CA SER A 86 4.75 6.92 6.25
C SER A 86 3.65 7.14 5.23
N PHE A 87 2.40 7.04 5.67
CA PHE A 87 1.26 7.25 4.78
C PHE A 87 0.17 8.03 5.48
N ASP A 88 -0.65 8.69 4.67
CA ASP A 88 -1.89 9.33 5.07
C ASP A 88 -3.10 8.69 4.36
N VAL A 89 -4.15 9.49 4.10
CA VAL A 89 -5.40 9.03 3.50
C VAL A 89 -5.23 8.57 2.06
N ASP A 90 -4.34 9.17 1.27
CA ASP A 90 -4.24 8.90 -0.18
C ASP A 90 -2.81 8.79 -0.70
N THR A 91 -1.81 9.02 0.16
CA THR A 91 -0.41 9.07 -0.23
C THR A 91 0.44 8.26 0.76
N LEU A 92 1.25 7.34 0.21
CA LEU A 92 2.36 6.68 0.88
C LEU A 92 3.66 7.35 0.45
N VAL A 93 4.50 7.67 1.43
CA VAL A 93 5.80 8.28 1.27
C VAL A 93 6.89 7.27 1.65
N ILE A 94 7.87 7.10 0.76
CA ILE A 94 9.00 6.20 0.93
C ILE A 94 10.27 7.01 0.92
N LEU A 95 11.05 6.96 2.00
CA LEU A 95 12.41 7.45 2.03
C LEU A 95 13.37 6.30 1.73
N CYS A 96 14.05 6.38 0.60
CA CYS A 96 15.05 5.44 0.15
C CYS A 96 16.44 5.75 0.74
N LYS A 97 17.27 4.72 0.86
CA LYS A 97 18.64 4.81 1.36
C LYS A 97 19.51 5.72 0.48
N ASN A 98 19.39 5.59 -0.83
CA ASN A 98 20.12 6.35 -1.84
C ASN A 98 19.37 6.31 -3.19
N GLU A 99 19.96 6.94 -4.20
CA GLU A 99 19.39 7.02 -5.55
C GLU A 99 19.24 5.65 -6.21
N GLU A 100 20.17 4.73 -5.99
CA GLU A 100 20.08 3.36 -6.54
C GLU A 100 18.90 2.59 -5.93
N SER A 101 18.71 2.68 -4.61
CA SER A 101 17.56 2.12 -3.91
C SER A 101 16.25 2.69 -4.44
N LYS A 102 16.21 4.02 -4.67
CA LYS A 102 15.05 4.69 -5.26
C LYS A 102 14.74 4.14 -6.65
N ASN A 103 15.76 3.99 -7.50
CA ASN A 103 15.60 3.48 -8.86
C ASN A 103 15.14 2.01 -8.87
N ARG A 104 15.66 1.16 -7.96
CA ARG A 104 15.21 -0.23 -7.83
C ARG A 104 13.71 -0.32 -7.50
N ILE A 105 13.27 0.45 -6.50
CA ILE A 105 11.86 0.47 -6.11
C ILE A 105 11.01 1.05 -7.26
N HIS A 106 11.45 2.13 -7.90
CA HIS A 106 10.77 2.71 -9.04
C HIS A 106 10.59 1.72 -10.20
N SER A 107 11.67 1.07 -10.63
CA SER A 107 11.62 0.06 -11.70
C SER A 107 10.68 -1.09 -11.36
N HIS A 108 10.58 -1.47 -10.09
CA HIS A 108 9.64 -2.50 -9.67
C HIS A 108 8.18 -2.06 -9.79
N PHE A 109 7.84 -0.84 -9.41
CA PHE A 109 6.49 -0.31 -9.65
C PHE A 109 6.20 -0.18 -11.15
N HIS A 110 7.19 0.22 -11.95
CA HIS A 110 7.03 0.34 -13.38
C HIS A 110 6.76 -1.03 -14.05
N SER A 111 7.46 -2.09 -13.64
CA SER A 111 7.20 -3.44 -14.19
C SER A 111 5.78 -3.93 -13.88
N ILE A 112 5.23 -3.56 -12.72
CA ILE A 112 3.84 -3.88 -12.35
C ILE A 112 2.86 -3.14 -13.27
N GLU A 113 3.11 -1.86 -13.60
CA GLU A 113 2.25 -1.11 -14.52
C GLU A 113 2.30 -1.66 -15.96
N GLU A 114 3.47 -2.14 -16.41
CA GLU A 114 3.65 -2.75 -17.74
C GLU A 114 2.95 -4.12 -17.86
N GLU A 115 3.11 -5.00 -16.86
CA GLU A 115 2.44 -6.32 -16.83
C GLU A 115 0.91 -6.21 -16.87
N GLN A 116 0.36 -5.09 -16.41
CA GLN A 116 -1.08 -4.84 -16.34
C GLN A 116 -1.65 -4.13 -17.57
N SER A 117 -0.80 -3.70 -18.51
CA SER A 117 -1.20 -3.02 -19.75
C SER A 117 -1.36 -3.99 -20.94
N VAL A 118 -1.15 -5.29 -20.71
CA VAL A 118 -1.27 -6.40 -21.68
C VAL A 118 -2.61 -7.11 -21.49
#